data_AF-A0A8K0SSK1-F1
#
_entry.id   AF-A0A8K0SSK1-F1
#
_cell.length_a   1.000
_cell.length_b   1.000
_cell.length_c   1.000
_cell.angle_alpha   90.00
_cell.angle_beta   90.00
_cell.angle_gamma   90.00
#
_symmetry.space_group_name_H-M   'P 1'
#
loop_
_entity.id
_entity.type
_entity.pdbx_description
1 polymer ?
#
loop_
_entity_poly.entity_id
_entity_poly.type
_entity_poly.pdbx_seq_one_letter_code
_entity_poly.pdbx_strand_id
1 'polypeptide(L)'
;MQGAMESCFGKMAMSGVMGFGLGGVFGLFMASMSYDTPYGGAMPNQPSIPLKEQLRIGFKDMGTRSWSMAKNFGRVGGLFSGIECGVEGLRAKNDLWNSAASGFLTGGILARNAGPQAMALGGMGFAAFSVAIDAYMHQAPKDE
;
A
#
# COMPACT_ATOMS: atom_id res chain seq x y z
N MET A 1 -8.39 -17.16 -20.46
CA MET A 1 -7.78 -16.03 -19.71
C MET A 1 -8.75 -15.37 -18.73
N GLN A 2 -10.05 -15.26 -19.03
CA GLN A 2 -11.04 -14.65 -18.11
C GLN A 2 -11.11 -15.31 -16.73
N GLY A 3 -11.21 -16.65 -16.63
CA GLY A 3 -11.28 -17.33 -15.34
C GLY A 3 -10.04 -17.19 -14.44
N ALA A 4 -8.88 -16.85 -15.00
CA ALA A 4 -7.68 -16.57 -14.20
C ALA A 4 -7.74 -15.18 -13.56
N MET A 5 -8.40 -14.20 -14.20
CA MET A 5 -8.57 -12.84 -13.68
C MET A 5 -9.67 -12.77 -12.61
N GLU A 6 -10.67 -13.65 -12.68
CA GLU A 6 -11.72 -13.77 -11.65
C GLU A 6 -11.30 -14.60 -10.44
N SER A 7 -10.21 -15.36 -10.55
CA SER A 7 -9.67 -16.12 -9.42
C SER A 7 -9.13 -15.19 -8.32
N CYS A 8 -9.20 -15.61 -7.06
CA CYS A 8 -8.63 -14.85 -5.95
C CYS A 8 -7.13 -14.58 -6.14
N PHE A 9 -6.42 -15.50 -6.80
CA PHE A 9 -5.03 -15.29 -7.18
C PHE A 9 -4.86 -14.19 -8.21
N GLY A 10 -5.75 -14.13 -9.22
CA GLY A 10 -5.80 -13.05 -10.21
C GLY A 10 -6.06 -11.69 -9.58
N LYS A 11 -7.11 -11.58 -8.74
CA LYS A 11 -7.42 -10.35 -7.99
C LYS A 11 -6.24 -9.91 -7.10
N MET A 12 -5.63 -10.85 -6.38
CA MET A 12 -4.44 -10.59 -5.54
C MET A 12 -3.25 -10.09 -6.37
N ALA A 13 -2.98 -10.72 -7.51
CA ALA A 13 -1.86 -10.32 -8.36
C ALA A 13 -2.08 -8.94 -8.97
N MET A 14 -3.29 -8.67 -9.49
CA MET A 14 -3.63 -7.38 -10.09
C MET A 14 -3.59 -6.24 -9.07
N SER A 15 -4.24 -6.42 -7.92
CA SER A 15 -4.21 -5.43 -6.83
C SER A 15 -2.80 -5.21 -6.29
N GLY A 16 -2.00 -6.27 -6.18
CA GLY A 16 -0.60 -6.18 -5.80
C GLY A 16 0.24 -5.37 -6.79
N VAL A 17 0.06 -5.60 -8.10
CA VAL A 17 0.76 -4.85 -9.15
C VAL A 17 0.30 -3.39 -9.20
N MET A 18 -1.00 -3.13 -9.09
CA MET A 18 -1.55 -1.77 -9.04
C MET A 18 -1.06 -1.03 -7.79
N GLY A 19 -1.09 -1.66 -6.62
CA GLY A 19 -0.54 -1.12 -5.38
C GLY A 19 0.96 -0.86 -5.49
N PHE A 20 1.71 -1.76 -6.10
CA PHE A 20 3.14 -1.56 -6.34
C PHE A 20 3.42 -0.34 -7.23
N GLY A 21 2.69 -0.19 -8.33
CA GLY A 21 2.81 0.96 -9.23
C GLY A 21 2.50 2.28 -8.53
N LEU A 22 1.36 2.34 -7.83
CA LEU A 22 0.96 3.53 -7.07
C LEU A 22 1.97 3.87 -5.97
N GLY A 23 2.45 2.86 -5.23
CA GLY A 23 3.48 3.06 -4.19
C GLY A 23 4.83 3.52 -4.75
N GLY A 24 5.19 3.10 -5.97
CA GLY A 24 6.39 3.56 -6.66
C GLY A 24 6.33 5.04 -7.04
N VAL A 25 5.21 5.47 -7.63
CA VAL A 25 4.96 6.88 -7.98
C VAL A 25 4.89 7.75 -6.73
N PHE A 26 4.12 7.31 -5.73
CA PHE A 26 4.00 8.03 -4.45
C PHE A 26 5.35 8.13 -3.73
N GLY A 27 6.14 7.06 -3.73
CA GLY A 27 7.46 7.05 -3.13
C GLY A 27 8.48 7.93 -3.85
N LEU A 28 8.41 8.02 -5.18
CA LEU A 28 9.24 8.95 -5.96
C LEU A 28 8.86 10.41 -5.65
N PHE A 29 7.56 10.70 -5.59
CA PHE A 29 7.05 12.03 -5.27
C PHE A 29 7.43 12.48 -3.85
N MET A 30 7.27 11.60 -2.85
CA MET A 30 7.72 11.88 -1.48
C MET A 30 9.24 12.08 -1.41
N ALA A 31 10.01 11.29 -2.17
CA ALA A 31 11.45 11.45 -2.21
C ALA A 31 11.87 12.79 -2.83
N SER A 32 11.16 13.26 -3.88
CA SER A 32 11.42 14.59 -4.47
C SER A 32 11.09 15.72 -3.50
N MET A 33 9.98 15.65 -2.75
CA MET A 33 9.65 16.69 -1.77
C MET A 33 10.62 16.72 -0.58
N SER A 34 11.18 15.56 -0.20
CA SER A 34 12.17 15.49 0.87
C SER A 34 13.57 16.00 0.49
N TYR A 35 13.81 16.25 -0.81
CA TYR A 35 15.07 16.78 -1.31
C TYR A 35 15.26 18.28 -0.96
N ASP A 36 14.16 19.01 -0.72
CA ASP A 36 14.19 20.43 -0.35
C ASP A 36 14.37 20.69 1.15
N THR A 37 14.31 19.66 2.00
CA THR A 37 14.48 19.82 3.46
C THR A 37 15.93 19.59 3.91
N PRO A 38 16.66 20.63 4.37
CA PRO A 38 18.07 20.51 4.81
C PRO A 38 18.29 19.73 6.12
N TYR A 39 17.24 19.11 6.69
CA TYR A 39 17.30 18.46 8.01
C TYR A 39 16.79 17.00 8.04
N GLY A 40 16.42 16.41 6.89
CA GLY A 40 15.60 15.20 6.87
C GLY A 40 16.23 13.90 6.37
N GLY A 41 17.42 13.89 5.77
CA GLY A 41 18.00 12.63 5.30
C GLY A 41 19.32 12.76 4.58
N ALA A 42 20.38 12.24 5.22
CA ALA A 42 21.56 11.62 4.63
C ALA A 42 22.17 12.19 3.33
N MET A 43 22.13 13.50 3.11
CA MET A 43 23.14 14.16 2.30
C MET A 43 23.55 15.43 3.01
N PRO A 44 24.71 15.43 3.69
CA PRO A 44 25.26 16.68 4.13
C PRO A 44 25.57 17.47 2.86
N ASN A 45 25.21 18.75 2.89
CA ASN A 45 25.73 19.78 2.01
C ASN A 45 27.25 19.86 2.26
N GLN A 46 27.99 18.83 1.86
CA GLN A 46 29.43 18.75 1.93
C GLN A 46 29.95 19.27 0.59
N PRO A 47 30.60 20.45 0.58
CA PRO A 47 31.12 21.08 -0.63
C PRO A 47 32.30 20.32 -1.29
N SER A 48 32.49 19.04 -0.98
CA SER A 48 33.65 18.24 -1.41
C SER A 48 33.32 17.08 -2.36
N ILE A 49 32.04 16.81 -2.66
CA ILE A 49 31.66 15.69 -3.55
C ILE A 49 31.16 16.25 -4.91
N PRO A 50 31.73 15.83 -6.06
CA PRO A 50 31.31 16.30 -7.37
C PRO A 50 29.80 16.11 -7.60
N LEU A 51 29.15 17.06 -8.29
CA LEU A 51 27.70 17.07 -8.57
C LEU A 51 27.20 15.74 -9.16
N LYS A 52 28.04 15.05 -9.94
CA LYS A 52 27.72 13.74 -10.51
C LYS A 52 27.55 12.65 -9.44
N GLU A 53 28.34 12.69 -8.38
CA GLU A 53 28.29 11.72 -7.29
C GLU A 53 27.14 12.05 -6.32
N GLN A 54 26.86 13.33 -6.05
CA GLN A 54 25.67 13.76 -5.30
C GLN A 54 24.38 13.35 -6.01
N LEU A 55 24.29 13.60 -7.32
CA LEU A 55 23.16 13.12 -8.13
C LEU A 55 23.05 11.60 -8.06
N ARG A 56 24.17 10.87 -8.17
CA ARG A 56 24.17 9.40 -8.10
C ARG A 56 23.66 8.88 -6.75
N ILE A 57 24.08 9.48 -5.65
CA ILE A 57 23.63 9.11 -4.30
C ILE A 57 22.16 9.49 -4.10
N GLY A 58 21.75 10.67 -4.57
CA GLY A 58 20.37 11.15 -4.53
C GLY A 58 19.43 10.21 -5.29
N PHE A 59 19.75 9.88 -6.54
CA PHE A 59 18.98 8.92 -7.33
C PHE A 59 18.94 7.53 -6.67
N LYS A 60 20.03 7.09 -6.03
CA LYS A 60 20.07 5.80 -5.31
C LYS A 60 19.17 5.82 -4.08
N ASP A 61 19.14 6.90 -3.31
CA ASP A 61 18.25 7.04 -2.15
C ASP A 61 16.78 7.16 -2.58
N MET A 62 16.49 8.02 -3.56
CA MET A 62 15.15 8.15 -4.16
C MET A 62 14.62 6.80 -4.67
N GLY A 63 15.46 6.04 -5.39
CA GLY A 63 15.11 4.72 -5.88
C GLY A 63 14.87 3.71 -4.75
N THR A 64 15.68 3.74 -3.69
CA THR A 64 15.54 2.83 -2.54
C THR A 64 14.24 3.11 -1.77
N ARG A 65 13.92 4.39 -1.54
CA ARG A 65 12.67 4.81 -0.89
C ARG A 65 11.45 4.48 -1.72
N SER A 66 11.47 4.80 -3.02
CA SER A 66 10.40 4.45 -3.96
C SER A 66 10.16 2.94 -4.00
N TRP A 67 11.23 2.14 -4.08
CA TRP A 67 11.14 0.68 -4.05
C TRP A 67 10.57 0.14 -2.73
N SER A 68 10.94 0.72 -1.59
CA SER A 68 10.38 0.34 -0.30
C SER A 68 8.88 0.62 -0.22
N MET A 69 8.46 1.80 -0.69
CA MET A 69 7.03 2.18 -0.73
C MET A 69 6.24 1.29 -1.68
N ALA A 70 6.74 1.07 -2.90
CA ALA A 70 6.13 0.17 -3.87
C ALA A 70 5.89 -1.23 -3.29
N LYS A 71 6.89 -1.82 -2.61
CA LYS A 71 6.73 -3.13 -1.94
C LYS A 71 5.67 -3.09 -0.84
N ASN A 72 5.60 -2.04 -0.04
CA ASN A 72 4.62 -1.93 1.04
C ASN A 72 3.20 -1.81 0.50
N PHE A 73 2.96 -0.93 -0.46
CA PHE A 73 1.64 -0.77 -1.08
C PHE A 73 1.21 -2.01 -1.88
N GLY A 74 2.15 -2.66 -2.57
CA GLY A 74 1.86 -3.94 -3.24
C GLY A 74 1.48 -5.05 -2.26
N ARG A 75 2.14 -5.13 -1.09
CA ARG A 75 1.76 -6.08 -0.03
C ARG A 75 0.39 -5.78 0.56
N VAL A 76 0.09 -4.51 0.83
CA VAL A 76 -1.22 -4.08 1.34
C VAL A 76 -2.32 -4.45 0.35
N GLY A 77 -2.19 -4.04 -0.91
CA GLY A 77 -3.19 -4.31 -1.96
C GLY A 77 -3.40 -5.80 -2.20
N GLY A 78 -2.30 -6.56 -2.34
CA GLY A 78 -2.39 -8.00 -2.55
C GLY A 78 -3.00 -8.76 -1.37
N LEU A 79 -2.61 -8.43 -0.13
CA LEU A 79 -3.18 -9.07 1.05
C LEU A 79 -4.66 -8.72 1.23
N PHE A 80 -5.03 -7.45 1.02
CA PHE A 80 -6.42 -7.01 1.15
C PHE A 80 -7.32 -7.74 0.16
N SER A 81 -7.04 -7.65 -1.14
CA SER A 81 -7.88 -8.29 -2.16
C SER A 81 -7.84 -9.81 -2.11
N GLY A 82 -6.72 -10.41 -1.68
CA GLY A 82 -6.63 -11.86 -1.48
C GLY A 82 -7.51 -12.34 -0.32
N ILE A 83 -7.49 -11.64 0.81
CA ILE A 83 -8.31 -11.99 1.99
C ILE A 83 -9.78 -11.71 1.71
N GLU A 84 -10.11 -10.57 1.12
CA GLU A 84 -11.48 -10.23 0.72
C GLU A 84 -12.07 -11.29 -0.21
N CYS A 85 -11.37 -11.64 -1.29
CA CYS A 85 -11.85 -12.70 -2.20
C CYS A 85 -12.01 -14.06 -1.52
N GLY A 86 -11.11 -14.40 -0.58
CA GLY A 86 -11.24 -15.61 0.23
C GLY A 86 -12.48 -15.59 1.14
N VAL A 87 -12.77 -14.45 1.76
CA VAL A 87 -13.96 -14.26 2.62
C VAL A 87 -15.24 -14.27 1.79
N GLU A 88 -15.25 -13.61 0.63
CA GLU A 88 -16.36 -13.65 -0.33
C GLU A 88 -16.61 -15.07 -0.81
N GLY A 89 -15.57 -15.83 -1.14
CA GLY A 89 -15.69 -17.23 -1.58
C GLY A 89 -16.29 -18.15 -0.51
N LEU A 90 -16.06 -17.86 0.77
CA LEU A 90 -16.61 -18.64 1.89
C LEU A 90 -18.04 -18.21 2.29
N ARG A 91 -18.36 -16.90 2.22
CA ARG A 91 -19.67 -16.37 2.66
C ARG A 91 -20.67 -16.19 1.52
N ALA A 92 -20.23 -16.20 0.26
CA ALA A 92 -21.02 -15.96 -0.94
C ALA A 92 -21.86 -14.65 -0.89
N LYS A 93 -21.37 -13.66 -0.14
CA LYS A 93 -21.96 -12.32 -0.02
C LYS A 93 -20.85 -11.30 -0.16
N ASN A 94 -21.16 -10.12 -0.70
CA ASN A 94 -20.29 -8.97 -0.70
C ASN A 94 -20.99 -7.84 0.07
N ASP A 95 -20.55 -7.61 1.32
CA ASP A 95 -21.12 -6.65 2.25
C ASP A 95 -19.99 -5.88 2.94
N LEU A 96 -20.28 -4.71 3.50
CA LEU A 96 -19.35 -3.88 4.31
C LEU A 96 -18.60 -4.67 5.40
N TRP A 97 -19.21 -5.73 5.93
CA TRP A 97 -18.58 -6.58 6.94
C TRP A 97 -17.39 -7.37 6.38
N ASN A 98 -17.42 -7.76 5.11
CA ASN A 98 -16.28 -8.41 4.47
C ASN A 98 -15.11 -7.44 4.35
N SER A 99 -15.37 -6.20 3.94
CA SER A 99 -14.36 -5.13 3.86
C SER A 99 -13.79 -4.79 5.24
N ALA A 100 -14.62 -4.79 6.28
CA ALA A 100 -14.17 -4.61 7.66
C ALA A 100 -13.26 -5.75 8.12
N ALA A 101 -13.68 -6.99 7.90
CA ALA A 101 -12.95 -8.18 8.33
C ALA A 101 -11.65 -8.37 7.54
N SER A 102 -11.67 -8.17 6.23
CA SER A 102 -10.47 -8.22 5.39
C SER A 102 -9.50 -7.12 5.76
N GLY A 103 -9.99 -5.88 5.95
CA GLY A 103 -9.19 -4.76 6.44
C GLY A 103 -8.55 -5.06 7.79
N PHE A 104 -9.31 -5.57 8.76
CA PHE A 104 -8.78 -5.94 10.07
C PHE A 104 -7.68 -7.00 9.98
N LEU A 105 -7.91 -8.06 9.20
CA LEU A 105 -6.95 -9.14 9.00
C LEU A 105 -5.70 -8.64 8.28
N THR A 106 -5.84 -7.86 7.20
CA THR A 106 -4.70 -7.29 6.49
C THR A 106 -3.86 -6.39 7.39
N GLY A 107 -4.50 -5.47 8.12
CA GLY A 107 -3.82 -4.56 9.05
C GLY A 107 -3.12 -5.31 10.19
N GLY A 108 -3.78 -6.32 10.76
CA GLY A 108 -3.19 -7.18 11.79
C GLY A 108 -2.01 -8.01 11.28
N ILE A 109 -2.11 -8.60 10.09
CA ILE A 109 -1.04 -9.41 9.48
C ILE A 109 0.19 -8.53 9.17
N LEU A 110 -0.03 -7.31 8.67
CA LEU A 110 1.08 -6.39 8.37
C LEU A 110 1.80 -5.93 9.65
N ALA A 111 1.06 -5.72 10.74
CA ALA A 111 1.60 -5.30 12.02
C ALA A 111 2.10 -6.46 12.91
N ARG A 112 2.08 -7.71 12.42
CA ARG A 112 2.42 -8.90 13.22
C ARG A 112 3.78 -8.84 13.93
N ASN A 113 4.76 -8.19 13.30
CA ASN A 113 6.12 -8.08 13.85
C ASN A 113 6.28 -6.94 14.87
N ALA A 114 5.29 -6.04 14.97
CA ALA A 114 5.33 -4.88 15.87
C ALA A 114 4.65 -5.13 17.23
N GLY A 115 4.14 -6.36 17.46
CA GLY A 115 3.51 -6.78 18.71
C GLY A 115 1.98 -6.72 18.70
N PRO A 116 1.31 -7.31 19.71
CA PRO A 116 -0.14 -7.50 19.72
C PRO A 116 -0.93 -6.19 19.77
N GLN A 117 -0.41 -5.16 20.45
CA GLN A 117 -1.04 -3.84 20.48
C GLN A 117 -1.02 -3.17 19.10
N ALA A 118 0.10 -3.29 18.37
CA ALA A 118 0.20 -2.77 17.01
C ALA A 118 -0.70 -3.54 16.04
N MET A 119 -0.86 -4.86 16.23
CA MET A 119 -1.81 -5.66 15.46
C MET A 119 -3.26 -5.21 15.68
N ALA A 120 -3.66 -4.98 16.94
CA ALA A 120 -5.00 -4.51 17.24
C ALA A 120 -5.25 -3.11 16.68
N LEU A 121 -4.32 -2.18 16.89
CA LEU A 121 -4.47 -0.80 16.44
C LEU A 121 -4.40 -0.67 14.92
N GLY A 122 -3.48 -1.41 14.29
CA GLY A 122 -3.36 -1.52 12.84
C GLY A 122 -4.59 -2.19 12.22
N GLY A 123 -5.07 -3.30 12.79
CA GLY A 123 -6.30 -3.96 12.34
C GLY A 123 -7.51 -3.04 12.42
N MET A 124 -7.72 -2.36 13.55
CA MET A 124 -8.84 -1.42 13.71
C MET A 124 -8.76 -0.25 12.72
N GLY A 125 -7.56 0.30 12.50
CA GLY A 125 -7.34 1.38 11.54
C GLY A 125 -7.65 0.95 10.10
N PHE A 126 -7.14 -0.20 9.67
CA PHE A 126 -7.42 -0.72 8.34
C PHE A 126 -8.89 -1.12 8.17
N ALA A 127 -9.52 -1.71 9.18
CA ALA A 127 -10.95 -2.04 9.15
C ALA A 127 -11.81 -0.77 8.97
N ALA A 128 -11.53 0.28 9.75
CA ALA A 128 -12.25 1.55 9.64
C ALA A 128 -12.05 2.20 8.27
N PHE A 129 -10.81 2.22 7.76
CA PHE A 129 -10.50 2.76 6.44
C PHE A 129 -11.20 1.97 5.32
N SER A 130 -11.14 0.64 5.36
CA SER A 130 -11.80 -0.22 4.36
C SER A 130 -13.31 -0.06 4.36
N VAL A 131 -13.95 0.01 5.54
CA VAL A 131 -15.40 0.29 5.64
C VAL A 131 -15.74 1.67 5.12
N ALA A 132 -14.92 2.69 5.41
CA ALA A 132 -15.18 4.05 4.93
C ALA A 132 -15.11 4.13 3.39
N ILE A 133 -14.11 3.51 2.79
CA ILE A 133 -13.97 3.47 1.32
C ILE A 133 -15.12 2.67 0.70
N ASP A 134 -15.45 1.51 1.24
CA ASP A 134 -16.51 0.66 0.70
C ASP A 134 -17.89 1.32 0.87
N ALA A 135 -18.13 2.00 2.00
CA ALA A 135 -19.35 2.80 2.20
C ALA A 135 -19.42 3.98 1.23
N TYR A 136 -18.30 4.67 0.98
CA TYR A 136 -18.24 5.76 0.00
C TYR A 136 -18.52 5.25 -1.41
N MET A 137 -17.94 4.12 -1.82
CA MET A 137 -18.17 3.51 -3.13
C MET A 137 -19.62 3.04 -3.31
N HIS A 138 -20.29 2.59 -2.25
CA HIS A 138 -21.71 2.24 -2.28
C HIS A 138 -22.64 3.46 -2.31
N GLN A 139 -22.18 4.62 -1.81
CA GLN A 139 -22.96 5.86 -1.79
C GLN A 139 -22.82 6.68 -3.06
N ALA A 140 -21.73 6.52 -3.82
CA ALA A 140 -21.56 7.20 -5.09
C ALA A 140 -22.72 6.82 -6.03
N PRO A 141 -23.60 7.78 -6.43
CA PRO A 141 -24.57 7.52 -7.47
C PRO A 141 -23.80 7.13 -8.73
N LYS A 142 -24.32 6.13 -9.46
CA LYS A 142 -23.85 5.83 -10.81
C LYS A 142 -24.22 7.02 -11.68
N ASP A 143 -23.35 8.01 -11.74
CA ASP A 143 -23.49 9.10 -12.69
C ASP A 143 -23.44 8.49 -14.11
N GLU A 144 -24.49 8.75 -14.89
CA GLU A 144 -24.74 8.27 -16.27
C GLU A 144 -23.60 8.60 -17.25
#